data_AF-A0A7S3TEZ7-F1
#
_entry.id   AF-A0A7S3TEZ7-F1
#
_cell.length_a   1.000
_cell.length_b   1.000
_cell.length_c   1.000
_cell.angle_alpha   90.00
_cell.angle_beta   90.00
_cell.angle_gamma   90.00
#
_symmetry.space_group_name_H-M   'P 1'
#
loop_
_entity.id
_entity.type
_entity.pdbx_description
1 polymer ?
#
loop_
_entity_poly.entity_id
_entity_poly.type
_entity_poly.pdbx_seq_one_letter_code
_entity_poly.pdbx_strand_id
1 'polypeptide(L)'
;DPCSGWTCIFFLLPVLLMATFVLVATRQSQDIDDLIKPVPESITENGCQLQAGVVEAIYSVMLQDVYILRMKLGTLVFTTLLFFRYLLMYFPQLSFLAAMVLRVLKPLLVTFTFIVGALVSIGSILFATYSTTHYGFKNVQLTMIQTLRLTMGGNEDWFGLYLEAPALFLIVECLAFVCVTLILNNMALAIMVSHKKEKDLHENASFHPFWTAARSKAMASKDPRLFNPATAGEDFSKKKQS
;
A
#
# COMPACT_ATOMS: atom_id res chain seq x y z
N ASP A 1 16.17 25.75 11.75
CA ASP A 1 15.34 24.78 11.01
C ASP A 1 14.64 23.84 11.97
N PRO A 2 13.30 23.83 12.01
CA PRO A 2 12.57 22.89 12.86
C PRO A 2 12.85 21.47 12.38
N CYS A 3 13.02 20.53 13.32
CA CYS A 3 13.15 19.11 13.02
C CYS A 3 12.01 18.66 12.10
N SER A 4 12.32 18.41 10.83
CA SER A 4 11.36 17.87 9.89
C SER A 4 11.03 16.44 10.29
N GLY A 5 9.78 16.00 10.12
CA GLY A 5 9.36 14.63 10.43
C GLY A 5 10.23 13.54 9.75
N TRP A 6 10.90 13.89 8.65
CA TRP A 6 11.89 13.04 7.98
C TRP A 6 13.12 12.74 8.82
N THR A 7 13.59 13.69 9.62
CA THR A 7 14.70 13.49 10.55
C THR A 7 14.33 12.48 11.62
N CYS A 8 13.08 12.53 12.13
CA CYS A 8 12.57 11.53 13.06
C CYS A 8 12.53 10.13 12.43
N ILE A 9 12.05 10.00 11.18
CA ILE A 9 12.02 8.72 10.47
C ILE A 9 13.42 8.14 10.28
N PHE A 10 14.41 8.98 9.95
CA PHE A 10 15.80 8.57 9.78
C PHE A 10 16.39 8.02 11.08
N PHE A 11 16.14 8.66 12.22
CA PHE A 11 16.61 8.17 13.53
C PHE A 11 15.81 6.95 14.03
N LEU A 12 14.55 6.81 13.63
CA LEU A 12 13.71 5.68 14.02
C LEU A 12 14.12 4.38 13.33
N LEU A 13 14.63 4.45 12.09
CA LEU A 13 15.09 3.27 11.34
C LEU A 13 16.15 2.43 12.08
N PRO A 14 17.29 2.98 12.57
CA PRO A 14 18.28 2.20 13.31
C PRO A 14 17.73 1.65 14.64
N VAL A 15 16.83 2.38 15.32
CA VAL A 15 16.15 1.87 16.52
C VAL A 15 15.31 0.64 16.18
N LEU A 16 14.59 0.68 15.06
CA LEU A 16 13.74 -0.42 14.60
C LEU A 16 14.57 -1.63 14.14
N LEU A 17 15.71 -1.38 13.49
CA LEU A 17 16.70 -2.42 13.14
C LEU A 17 17.30 -3.07 14.40
N MET A 18 17.71 -2.27 15.38
CA MET A 18 18.22 -2.78 16.66
C MET A 18 17.16 -3.61 17.40
N ALA A 19 15.92 -3.13 17.47
CA ALA A 19 14.82 -3.88 18.07
C ALA A 19 14.53 -5.19 17.31
N THR A 20 14.61 -5.17 15.98
CA THR A 20 14.47 -6.39 15.16
C THR A 20 15.61 -7.36 15.43
N PHE A 21 16.85 -6.87 15.52
CA PHE A 21 18.01 -7.68 15.85
C PHE A 21 17.89 -8.34 17.23
N VAL A 22 17.47 -7.57 18.25
CA VAL A 22 17.23 -8.10 19.59
C VAL A 22 16.16 -9.19 19.56
N LEU A 23 15.03 -8.97 18.89
CA LEU A 23 13.97 -9.97 18.78
C LEU A 23 14.42 -11.25 18.06
N VAL A 24 15.22 -11.12 17.00
CA VAL A 24 15.77 -12.28 16.29
C VAL A 24 16.79 -13.01 17.15
N ALA A 25 17.65 -12.29 17.87
CA ALA A 25 18.64 -12.88 18.78
C ALA A 25 17.95 -13.64 19.93
N THR A 26 16.91 -13.06 20.55
CA THR A 26 16.13 -13.75 21.59
C THR A 26 15.40 -14.98 21.04
N ARG A 27 14.91 -14.90 19.80
CA ARG A 27 14.24 -16.02 19.14
C ARG A 27 15.20 -17.15 18.81
N GLN A 28 16.43 -16.84 18.39
CA GLN A 28 17.49 -17.82 18.10
C GLN A 28 18.05 -18.46 19.36
N SER A 29 18.08 -17.74 20.50
CA SER A 29 18.45 -18.35 21.79
C SER A 29 17.40 -19.33 22.32
N GLN A 30 16.16 -19.27 21.81
CA GLN A 30 15.09 -20.19 22.16
C GLN A 30 15.05 -21.30 21.10
N ASP A 31 15.99 -22.25 21.22
CA ASP A 31 16.03 -23.42 20.34
C ASP A 31 14.76 -24.24 20.53
N ILE A 32 14.01 -24.41 19.43
CA ILE A 32 12.75 -25.18 19.39
C ILE A 32 13.01 -26.63 19.82
N ASP A 33 14.21 -27.14 19.54
CA ASP A 33 14.64 -28.48 19.94
C ASP A 33 14.76 -28.62 21.46
N ASP A 34 15.11 -27.57 22.21
CA ASP A 34 15.17 -27.61 23.68
C ASP A 34 13.78 -27.46 24.33
N LEU A 35 12.82 -26.87 23.62
CA LEU A 35 11.41 -26.79 24.02
C LEU A 35 10.64 -28.09 23.81
N ILE A 36 11.09 -28.93 22.87
CA ILE A 36 10.51 -30.25 22.55
C ILE A 36 11.21 -31.39 23.33
N LYS A 37 12.47 -31.21 23.74
CA LYS A 37 13.24 -32.20 24.51
C LYS A 37 12.72 -32.58 25.91
N PRO A 38 11.86 -31.84 26.63
CA PRO A 38 11.22 -32.37 27.83
C PRO A 38 10.00 -33.26 27.54
N VAL A 39 9.70 -33.57 26.27
CA VAL A 39 8.67 -34.57 25.89
C VAL A 39 9.26 -35.99 25.74
N PRO A 40 9.96 -36.52 26.76
CA PRO A 40 9.93 -37.96 27.01
C PRO A 40 9.55 -38.20 28.47
N GLU A 41 8.28 -38.47 28.74
CA GLU A 41 7.77 -39.40 29.78
C GLU A 41 6.33 -39.12 30.26
N SER A 42 5.71 -38.00 29.93
CA SER A 42 4.34 -37.69 30.43
C SER A 42 3.22 -37.79 29.39
N ILE A 43 3.43 -38.53 28.29
CA ILE A 43 2.30 -39.08 27.50
C ILE A 43 1.70 -40.23 28.32
N THR A 44 1.07 -39.88 29.45
CA THR A 44 0.24 -40.78 30.23
C THR A 44 -0.88 -41.30 29.34
N GLU A 45 -1.08 -42.61 29.37
CA GLU A 45 -2.00 -43.45 28.58
C GLU A 45 -3.49 -43.03 28.54
N ASN A 46 -3.87 -41.88 29.09
CA ASN A 46 -5.25 -41.44 29.19
C ASN A 46 -5.44 -40.03 28.58
N GLY A 47 -5.53 -39.96 27.25
CA GLY A 47 -6.17 -38.83 26.54
C GLY A 47 -5.47 -37.47 26.61
N CYS A 48 -4.62 -37.21 25.62
CA CYS A 48 -4.25 -35.89 25.04
C CYS A 48 -4.49 -34.63 25.91
N GLN A 49 -3.69 -34.42 26.95
CA GLN A 49 -3.52 -33.08 27.52
C GLN A 49 -2.06 -32.65 27.36
N LEU A 50 -1.82 -31.70 26.45
CA LEU A 50 -0.55 -30.99 26.42
C LEU A 50 -0.37 -30.28 27.77
N GLN A 51 0.77 -30.47 28.40
CA GLN A 51 1.14 -29.76 29.63
C GLN A 51 1.04 -28.24 29.39
N ALA A 52 0.37 -27.53 30.29
CA ALA A 52 0.05 -26.10 30.12
C ALA A 52 1.30 -25.23 29.81
N GLY A 53 2.46 -25.58 30.38
CA GLY A 53 3.72 -24.89 30.13
C GLY A 53 4.25 -25.04 28.69
N VAL A 54 4.00 -26.17 28.03
CA VAL A 54 4.37 -26.37 26.62
C VAL A 54 3.48 -25.53 25.71
N VAL A 55 2.18 -25.44 26.01
CA VAL A 55 1.25 -24.58 25.26
C VAL A 55 1.61 -23.11 25.40
N GLU A 56 1.93 -22.66 26.61
CA GLU A 56 2.36 -21.28 26.87
C GLU A 56 3.67 -20.95 26.13
N ALA A 57 4.62 -21.88 26.13
CA ALA A 57 5.88 -21.70 25.42
C ALA A 57 5.68 -21.62 23.90
N ILE A 58 4.89 -22.53 23.32
CA ILE A 58 4.51 -22.48 21.88
C ILE A 58 3.81 -21.16 21.55
N TYR A 59 2.90 -20.70 22.41
CA TYR A 59 2.20 -19.43 22.22
C TYR A 59 3.17 -18.24 22.24
N SER A 60 4.12 -18.22 23.18
CA SER A 60 5.12 -17.14 23.28
C SER A 60 6.03 -17.07 22.04
N VAL A 61 6.40 -18.23 21.50
CA VAL A 61 7.21 -18.35 20.27
C VAL A 61 6.43 -17.83 19.06
N MET A 62 5.17 -18.25 18.91
CA MET A 62 4.29 -17.76 17.84
C MET A 62 4.11 -16.24 17.91
N LEU A 63 3.94 -15.69 19.11
CA LEU A 63 3.80 -14.26 19.34
C LEU A 63 5.08 -13.49 18.96
N GLN A 64 6.26 -14.01 19.32
CA GLN A 64 7.54 -13.44 18.89
C GLN A 64 7.70 -13.45 17.37
N ASP A 65 7.35 -14.54 16.69
CA ASP A 65 7.44 -14.64 15.23
C ASP A 65 6.54 -13.59 14.55
N VAL A 66 5.34 -13.34 15.09
CA VAL A 66 4.45 -12.26 14.63
C VAL A 66 5.09 -10.88 14.82
N TYR A 67 5.74 -10.61 15.96
CA TYR A 67 6.43 -9.33 16.18
C TYR A 67 7.64 -9.15 15.26
N ILE A 68 8.44 -10.19 15.04
CA ILE A 68 9.57 -10.15 14.10
C ILE A 68 9.07 -9.81 12.70
N LEU A 69 7.99 -10.46 12.25
CA LEU A 69 7.40 -10.17 10.94
C LEU A 69 6.95 -8.72 10.83
N ARG A 70 6.25 -8.19 11.84
CA ARG A 70 5.82 -6.78 11.89
C ARG A 70 6.99 -5.81 11.83
N MET A 71 8.07 -6.08 12.57
CA MET A 71 9.26 -5.23 12.60
C MET A 71 10.04 -5.27 11.29
N LYS A 72 10.16 -6.45 10.65
CA LYS A 72 10.74 -6.59 9.30
C LYS A 72 9.94 -5.80 8.27
N LEU A 73 8.60 -5.89 8.31
CA LEU A 73 7.72 -5.17 7.41
C LEU A 73 7.80 -3.65 7.63
N GLY A 74 7.83 -3.20 8.89
CA GLY A 74 8.06 -1.80 9.23
C GLY A 74 9.41 -1.28 8.70
N THR A 75 10.48 -2.05 8.90
CA THR A 75 11.83 -1.74 8.38
C THR A 75 11.80 -1.57 6.87
N LEU A 76 11.20 -2.54 6.15
CA LEU A 76 11.08 -2.49 4.69
C LEU A 76 10.37 -1.20 4.22
N VAL A 77 9.26 -0.84 4.87
CA VAL A 77 8.51 0.38 4.55
C VAL A 77 9.36 1.63 4.78
N PHE A 78 10.02 1.75 5.93
CA PHE A 78 10.86 2.92 6.23
C PHE A 78 12.07 3.03 5.30
N THR A 79 12.76 1.93 5.01
CA THR A 79 13.87 1.91 4.07
C THR A 79 13.41 2.31 2.67
N THR A 80 12.26 1.82 2.22
CA THR A 80 11.69 2.17 0.91
C THR A 80 11.32 3.65 0.84
N LEU A 81 10.66 4.19 1.87
CA LEU A 81 10.31 5.61 1.94
C LEU A 81 11.55 6.51 1.92
N LEU A 82 12.56 6.19 2.72
CA LEU A 82 13.82 6.93 2.76
C LEU A 82 14.56 6.83 1.43
N PHE A 83 14.60 5.64 0.82
CA PHE A 83 15.20 5.43 -0.50
C PHE A 83 14.57 6.36 -1.55
N PHE A 84 13.24 6.40 -1.65
CA PHE A 84 12.57 7.30 -2.57
C PHE A 84 12.83 8.77 -2.26
N ARG A 85 12.85 9.15 -0.98
CA ARG A 85 13.14 10.54 -0.56
C ARG A 85 14.55 10.98 -1.00
N TYR A 86 15.55 10.12 -0.81
CA TYR A 86 16.93 10.40 -1.22
C TYR A 86 17.06 10.41 -2.73
N LEU A 87 16.41 9.46 -3.42
CA LEU A 87 16.40 9.40 -4.88
C LEU A 87 15.79 10.68 -5.49
N LEU A 88 14.70 11.20 -4.92
CA LEU A 88 14.10 12.48 -5.33
C LEU A 88 14.97 13.71 -4.96
N MET A 89 15.86 13.61 -3.96
CA MET A 89 16.74 14.71 -3.54
C MET A 89 18.00 14.82 -4.40
N TYR A 90 18.60 13.68 -4.76
CA TYR A 90 19.88 13.65 -5.46
C TYR A 90 19.76 13.83 -6.98
N PHE A 91 18.64 13.44 -7.59
CA PHE A 91 18.46 13.57 -9.03
C PHE A 91 17.59 14.80 -9.36
N PRO A 92 18.17 15.91 -9.86
CA PRO A 92 17.39 17.10 -10.23
C PRO A 92 16.39 16.84 -11.35
N GLN A 93 16.63 15.84 -12.21
CA GLN A 93 15.66 15.35 -13.20
C GLN A 93 14.37 14.82 -12.56
N LEU A 94 14.43 14.39 -11.30
CA LEU A 94 13.29 13.89 -10.53
C LEU A 94 12.62 14.97 -9.68
N SER A 95 13.17 16.18 -9.59
CA SER A 95 12.51 17.30 -8.87
C SER A 95 11.14 17.63 -9.49
N PHE A 96 11.06 17.59 -10.83
CA PHE A 96 9.80 17.72 -11.57
C PHE A 96 8.88 16.52 -11.35
N LEU A 97 9.42 15.30 -11.23
CA LEU A 97 8.66 14.11 -10.87
C LEU A 97 8.10 14.22 -9.44
N ALA A 98 8.88 14.76 -8.49
CA ALA A 98 8.45 14.97 -7.11
C ALA A 98 7.26 15.94 -7.04
N ALA A 99 7.30 17.04 -7.81
CA ALA A 99 6.18 17.97 -7.90
C ALA A 99 4.91 17.30 -8.47
N MET A 100 5.08 16.44 -9.47
CA MET A 100 3.98 15.64 -10.03
C MET A 100 3.42 14.63 -9.01
N VAL A 101 4.29 13.89 -8.32
CA VAL A 101 3.88 12.93 -7.28
C VAL A 101 3.12 13.61 -6.15
N LEU A 102 3.55 14.80 -5.71
CA LEU A 102 2.85 15.56 -4.67
C LEU A 102 1.44 16.01 -5.12
N ARG A 103 1.26 16.33 -6.41
CA ARG A 103 -0.06 16.65 -6.97
C ARG A 103 -0.93 15.41 -7.12
N VAL A 104 -0.36 14.27 -7.52
CA VAL A 104 -1.05 12.98 -7.66
C VAL A 104 -1.40 12.37 -6.30
N LEU A 105 -0.65 12.67 -5.24
CA LEU A 105 -0.84 12.06 -3.92
C LEU A 105 -2.26 12.24 -3.38
N LYS A 106 -2.84 13.44 -3.50
CA LYS A 106 -4.20 13.72 -3.03
C LYS A 106 -5.27 12.85 -3.73
N PRO A 107 -5.39 12.86 -5.08
CA PRO A 107 -6.37 12.02 -5.76
C PRO A 107 -6.09 10.52 -5.58
N LEU A 108 -4.81 10.13 -5.44
CA LEU A 108 -4.44 8.75 -5.17
C LEU A 108 -4.86 8.30 -3.77
N LEU A 109 -4.71 9.17 -2.75
CA LEU A 109 -5.18 8.90 -1.38
C LEU A 109 -6.70 8.74 -1.33
N VAL A 110 -7.45 9.58 -2.05
CA VAL A 110 -8.90 9.44 -2.16
C VAL A 110 -9.26 8.09 -2.81
N THR A 111 -8.60 7.72 -3.90
CA THR A 111 -8.77 6.40 -4.54
C THR A 111 -8.45 5.25 -3.58
N PHE A 112 -7.37 5.38 -2.82
CA PHE A 112 -6.97 4.42 -1.81
C PHE A 112 -8.03 4.26 -0.71
N THR A 113 -8.65 5.35 -0.24
CA THR A 113 -9.75 5.25 0.74
C THR A 113 -10.95 4.50 0.19
N PHE A 114 -11.28 4.64 -1.10
CA PHE A 114 -12.33 3.84 -1.74
C PHE A 114 -11.94 2.36 -1.83
N ILE A 115 -10.68 2.05 -2.15
CA ILE A 115 -10.17 0.67 -2.15
C ILE A 115 -10.30 0.04 -0.76
N VAL A 116 -9.82 0.73 0.27
CA VAL A 116 -9.90 0.24 1.65
C VAL A 116 -11.36 0.07 2.07
N GLY A 117 -12.24 1.02 1.73
CA GLY A 117 -13.68 0.91 2.00
C GLY A 117 -14.31 -0.31 1.34
N ALA A 118 -13.97 -0.59 0.08
CA ALA A 118 -14.45 -1.76 -0.66
C ALA A 118 -13.92 -3.08 -0.08
N LEU A 119 -12.64 -3.13 0.32
CA LEU A 119 -12.06 -4.30 0.98
C LEU A 119 -12.72 -4.56 2.34
N VAL A 120 -13.00 -3.51 3.12
CA VAL A 120 -13.68 -3.64 4.42
C VAL A 120 -15.11 -4.13 4.25
N SER A 121 -15.85 -3.65 3.26
CA SER A 121 -17.23 -4.11 3.02
C SER A 121 -17.27 -5.57 2.57
N ILE A 122 -16.42 -5.97 1.61
CA ILE A 122 -16.28 -7.37 1.18
C ILE A 122 -15.85 -8.26 2.36
N GLY A 123 -14.82 -7.83 3.10
CA GLY A 123 -14.31 -8.59 4.25
C GLY A 123 -15.33 -8.73 5.37
N SER A 124 -16.19 -7.74 5.58
CA SER A 124 -17.29 -7.83 6.55
C SER A 124 -18.33 -8.87 6.15
N ILE A 125 -18.67 -8.97 4.86
CA ILE A 125 -19.58 -10.00 4.33
C ILE A 125 -18.95 -11.38 4.54
N LEU A 126 -17.69 -11.56 4.13
CA LEU A 126 -16.97 -12.82 4.29
C LEU A 126 -16.83 -13.24 5.76
N PHE A 127 -16.56 -12.30 6.66
CA PHE A 127 -16.51 -12.56 8.10
C PHE A 127 -17.86 -13.02 8.63
N ALA A 128 -18.95 -12.33 8.26
CA ALA A 128 -20.29 -12.68 8.72
C ALA A 128 -20.72 -14.07 8.25
N THR A 129 -20.30 -14.50 7.04
CA THR A 129 -20.70 -15.80 6.47
C THR A 129 -19.81 -16.96 6.91
N TYR A 130 -18.49 -16.78 6.92
CA TYR A 130 -17.53 -17.90 7.02
C TYR A 130 -16.76 -17.96 8.34
N SER A 131 -16.99 -17.04 9.28
CA SER A 131 -16.22 -16.98 10.55
C SER A 131 -16.38 -18.21 11.44
N THR A 132 -17.50 -18.94 11.34
CA THR A 132 -17.77 -20.13 12.15
C THR A 132 -17.15 -21.39 11.57
N THR A 133 -17.04 -21.48 10.24
CA THR A 133 -16.70 -22.72 9.53
C THR A 133 -15.26 -22.76 9.04
N HIS A 134 -14.70 -21.64 8.63
CA HIS A 134 -13.34 -21.57 8.09
C HIS A 134 -12.38 -20.84 9.01
N TYR A 135 -11.25 -21.48 9.33
CA TYR A 135 -10.22 -20.90 10.21
C TYR A 135 -9.69 -19.56 9.67
N GLY A 136 -9.56 -19.42 8.36
CA GLY A 136 -9.11 -18.19 7.70
C GLY A 136 -10.00 -16.95 7.96
N PHE A 137 -11.24 -17.16 8.41
CA PHE A 137 -12.22 -16.09 8.64
C PHE A 137 -12.61 -15.91 10.12
N LYS A 138 -11.98 -16.64 11.06
CA LYS A 138 -12.33 -16.59 12.49
C LYS A 138 -12.03 -15.25 13.15
N ASN A 139 -11.00 -14.54 12.68
CA ASN A 139 -10.55 -13.28 13.25
C ASN A 139 -10.58 -12.19 12.18
N VAL A 140 -10.98 -10.98 12.56
CA VAL A 140 -11.02 -9.81 11.66
C VAL A 140 -9.70 -9.60 10.91
N GLN A 141 -8.56 -9.78 11.59
CA GLN A 141 -7.24 -9.64 10.97
C GLN A 141 -7.00 -10.70 9.88
N LEU A 142 -7.34 -11.96 10.16
CA LEU A 142 -7.20 -13.06 9.20
C LEU A 142 -8.16 -12.86 8.02
N THR A 143 -9.40 -12.45 8.28
CA THR A 143 -10.38 -12.17 7.23
C THR A 143 -9.93 -11.06 6.30
N MET A 144 -9.33 -9.98 6.82
CA MET A 144 -8.80 -8.90 5.98
C MET A 144 -7.65 -9.39 5.09
N ILE A 145 -6.75 -10.22 5.63
CA ILE A 145 -5.66 -10.83 4.85
C ILE A 145 -6.23 -11.75 3.76
N GLN A 146 -7.21 -12.60 4.10
CA GLN A 146 -7.85 -13.49 3.14
C GLN A 146 -8.65 -12.72 2.08
N THR A 147 -9.31 -11.63 2.47
CA THR A 147 -10.03 -10.76 1.52
C THR A 147 -9.05 -10.11 0.56
N LEU A 148 -7.91 -9.60 1.05
CA LEU A 148 -6.87 -9.04 0.18
C LEU A 148 -6.34 -10.10 -0.80
N ARG A 149 -6.05 -11.30 -0.29
CA ARG A 149 -5.61 -12.45 -1.08
C ARG A 149 -6.63 -12.83 -2.16
N LEU A 150 -7.92 -12.89 -1.81
CA LEU A 150 -9.03 -13.11 -2.74
C LEU A 150 -9.04 -12.05 -3.84
N THR A 151 -8.94 -10.77 -3.48
CA THR A 151 -8.93 -9.67 -4.47
C THR A 151 -7.70 -9.64 -5.37
N MET A 152 -6.60 -10.28 -4.94
CA MET A 152 -5.40 -10.49 -5.75
C MET A 152 -5.48 -11.77 -6.61
N GLY A 153 -6.57 -12.54 -6.52
CA GLY A 153 -6.78 -13.79 -7.24
C GLY A 153 -6.09 -15.01 -6.60
N GLY A 154 -5.58 -14.90 -5.37
CA GLY A 154 -4.91 -15.99 -4.68
C GLY A 154 -5.73 -16.50 -3.50
N ASN A 155 -6.58 -17.50 -3.70
CA ASN A 155 -7.23 -18.20 -2.58
C ASN A 155 -7.11 -19.71 -2.77
N GLU A 156 -6.44 -20.39 -1.82
CA GLU A 156 -6.17 -21.83 -1.88
C GLU A 156 -7.44 -22.66 -1.56
N ASP A 157 -8.32 -22.16 -0.69
CA ASP A 157 -9.53 -22.85 -0.22
C ASP A 157 -10.82 -22.40 -0.93
N TRP A 158 -10.72 -21.82 -2.13
CA TRP A 158 -11.87 -21.27 -2.86
C TRP A 158 -13.00 -22.30 -3.07
N PHE A 159 -12.65 -23.57 -3.27
CA PHE A 159 -13.62 -24.63 -3.50
C PHE A 159 -14.45 -24.94 -2.24
N GLY A 160 -13.83 -24.88 -1.07
CA GLY A 160 -14.53 -25.05 0.20
C GLY A 160 -15.56 -23.95 0.45
N LEU A 161 -15.18 -22.70 0.16
CA LEU A 161 -16.08 -21.55 0.29
C LEU A 161 -17.25 -21.60 -0.68
N TYR A 162 -17.01 -22.08 -1.91
CA TYR A 162 -18.03 -22.26 -2.93
C TYR A 162 -19.05 -23.33 -2.54
N LEU A 163 -18.61 -24.46 -1.98
CA LEU A 163 -19.51 -25.55 -1.59
C LEU A 163 -20.48 -25.14 -0.47
N GLU A 164 -20.04 -24.28 0.45
CA GLU A 164 -20.86 -23.88 1.59
C GLU A 164 -21.95 -22.86 1.22
N ALA A 165 -21.61 -21.86 0.39
CA ALA A 165 -22.55 -20.83 -0.04
C ALA A 165 -22.29 -20.38 -1.49
N PRO A 166 -22.67 -21.19 -2.50
CA PRO A 166 -22.25 -20.98 -3.89
C PRO A 166 -22.76 -19.65 -4.48
N ALA A 167 -24.00 -19.29 -4.19
CA ALA A 167 -24.59 -18.04 -4.69
C ALA A 167 -23.92 -16.80 -4.08
N LEU A 168 -23.66 -16.81 -2.77
CA LEU A 168 -23.01 -15.71 -2.08
C LEU A 168 -21.55 -15.57 -2.52
N PHE A 169 -20.84 -16.70 -2.63
CA PHE A 169 -19.46 -16.73 -3.12
C PHE A 169 -19.35 -16.12 -4.52
N LEU A 170 -20.21 -16.53 -5.46
CA LEU A 170 -20.24 -15.97 -6.82
C LEU A 170 -20.54 -14.47 -6.83
N ILE A 171 -21.48 -13.99 -6.01
CA ILE A 171 -21.80 -12.57 -5.91
C ILE A 171 -20.59 -11.78 -5.39
N VAL A 172 -19.93 -12.29 -4.34
CA VAL A 172 -18.76 -11.64 -3.74
C VAL A 172 -17.59 -11.61 -4.72
N GLU A 173 -17.32 -12.72 -5.42
CA GLU A 173 -16.28 -12.80 -6.45
C GLU A 173 -16.54 -11.84 -7.61
N CYS A 174 -17.77 -11.83 -8.16
CA CYS A 174 -18.14 -10.88 -9.21
C CYS A 174 -17.96 -9.43 -8.76
N LEU A 175 -18.36 -9.11 -7.52
CA LEU A 175 -18.23 -7.77 -6.96
C LEU A 175 -16.77 -7.40 -6.72
N ALA A 176 -15.95 -8.31 -6.17
CA ALA A 176 -14.52 -8.11 -5.99
C ALA A 176 -13.82 -7.90 -7.34
N PHE A 177 -14.13 -8.72 -8.34
CA PHE A 177 -13.58 -8.61 -9.67
C PHE A 177 -13.92 -7.26 -10.34
N VAL A 178 -15.20 -6.89 -10.37
CA VAL A 178 -15.64 -5.64 -11.01
C VAL A 178 -15.14 -4.42 -10.23
N CYS A 179 -15.40 -4.35 -8.92
CA CYS A 179 -15.08 -3.16 -8.15
C CYS A 179 -13.58 -2.98 -7.93
N VAL A 180 -12.88 -4.03 -7.50
CA VAL A 180 -11.46 -3.90 -7.11
C VAL A 180 -10.56 -4.01 -8.34
N THR A 181 -10.77 -5.02 -9.18
CA THR A 181 -9.85 -5.30 -10.30
C THR A 181 -10.12 -4.39 -11.50
N LEU A 182 -11.38 -4.23 -11.92
CA LEU A 182 -11.71 -3.45 -13.12
C LEU A 182 -11.86 -1.96 -12.88
N ILE A 183 -12.48 -1.54 -11.77
CA ILE A 183 -12.74 -0.11 -11.54
C ILE A 183 -11.58 0.53 -10.79
N LEU A 184 -11.32 0.08 -9.56
CA LEU A 184 -10.43 0.80 -8.65
C LEU A 184 -8.95 0.73 -9.08
N ASN A 185 -8.48 -0.41 -9.58
CA ASN A 185 -7.11 -0.53 -10.10
C ASN A 185 -6.89 0.35 -11.35
N ASN A 186 -7.87 0.33 -12.27
CA ASN A 186 -7.81 1.16 -13.48
C ASN A 186 -7.96 2.64 -13.16
N MET A 187 -8.68 3.02 -12.10
CA MET A 187 -8.79 4.41 -11.68
C MET A 187 -7.45 4.97 -11.19
N ALA A 188 -6.69 4.20 -10.39
CA ALA A 188 -5.36 4.61 -9.95
C ALA A 188 -4.41 4.80 -11.14
N LEU A 189 -4.41 3.86 -12.09
CA LEU A 189 -3.62 3.96 -13.32
C LEU A 189 -4.05 5.16 -14.19
N ALA A 190 -5.36 5.38 -14.36
CA ALA A 190 -5.89 6.48 -15.15
C ALA A 190 -5.49 7.84 -14.56
N ILE A 191 -5.51 8.00 -13.23
CA ILE A 191 -5.06 9.22 -12.55
C ILE A 191 -3.57 9.47 -12.84
N MET A 192 -2.72 8.44 -12.72
CA MET A 192 -1.29 8.56 -13.00
C MET A 192 -1.03 8.91 -14.47
N VAL A 193 -1.70 8.23 -15.41
CA VAL A 193 -1.57 8.49 -16.86
C VAL A 193 -2.08 9.88 -17.22
N SER A 194 -3.18 10.33 -16.62
CA SER A 194 -3.74 11.67 -16.86
C SER A 194 -2.75 12.77 -16.46
N HIS A 195 -2.20 12.70 -15.25
CA HIS A 195 -1.19 13.67 -14.79
C HIS A 195 0.11 13.58 -15.59
N LYS A 196 0.49 12.37 -16.06
CA LYS A 196 1.65 12.21 -16.94
C LYS A 196 1.40 12.91 -18.29
N LYS A 197 0.23 12.72 -18.89
CA LYS A 197 -0.14 13.38 -20.16
C LYS A 197 -0.21 14.90 -20.01
N GLU A 198 -0.76 15.40 -18.91
CA GLU A 198 -0.77 16.84 -18.60
C GLU A 198 0.66 17.39 -18.49
N LYS A 199 1.56 16.65 -17.82
CA LYS A 199 2.98 16.99 -17.76
C LYS A 199 3.62 17.01 -19.15
N ASP A 200 3.47 15.92 -19.91
CA ASP A 200 4.06 15.80 -21.25
C ASP A 200 3.52 16.91 -22.17
N LEU A 201 2.26 17.33 -21.99
CA LEU A 201 1.67 18.47 -22.68
C LEU A 201 2.33 19.78 -22.25
N HIS A 202 2.53 20.04 -20.97
CA HIS A 202 3.20 21.27 -20.50
C HIS A 202 4.66 21.38 -20.97
N GLU A 203 5.40 20.27 -20.96
CA GLU A 203 6.79 20.24 -21.46
C GLU A 203 6.83 20.46 -22.98
N ASN A 204 5.88 19.88 -23.74
CA ASN A 204 5.87 19.96 -25.19
C ASN A 204 4.95 21.04 -25.77
N ALA A 205 4.26 21.83 -24.94
CA ALA A 205 3.28 22.82 -25.37
C ALA A 205 3.89 23.88 -26.30
N SER A 206 5.18 24.18 -26.12
CA SER A 206 5.90 25.13 -26.94
C SER A 206 6.25 24.63 -28.36
N PHE A 207 6.18 23.31 -28.59
CA PHE A 207 6.56 22.68 -29.86
C PHE A 207 5.37 22.30 -30.75
N HIS A 208 4.13 22.44 -30.26
CA HIS A 208 2.95 22.11 -31.06
C HIS A 208 2.82 23.05 -32.28
N PRO A 209 2.56 22.54 -33.51
CA PRO A 209 2.52 23.36 -34.73
C PRO A 209 1.53 24.53 -34.68
N PHE A 210 0.41 24.34 -33.97
CA PHE A 210 -0.54 25.43 -33.72
C PHE A 210 0.07 26.56 -32.90
N TRP A 211 0.83 26.23 -31.85
CA TRP A 211 1.44 27.23 -30.97
C TRP A 211 2.65 27.89 -31.62
N THR A 212 3.42 27.19 -32.44
CA THR A 212 4.49 27.82 -33.24
C THR A 212 3.92 28.81 -34.27
N ALA A 213 2.79 28.48 -34.91
CA ALA A 213 2.10 29.39 -35.84
C ALA A 213 1.37 30.56 -35.14
N ALA A 214 0.77 30.33 -33.97
CA ALA A 214 0.18 31.39 -33.15
C ALA A 214 1.26 32.33 -32.61
N ARG A 215 2.39 31.77 -32.22
CA ARG A 215 3.59 32.47 -31.76
C ARG A 215 4.20 33.31 -32.86
N SER A 216 4.32 32.80 -34.10
CA SER A 216 4.80 33.61 -35.23
C SER A 216 3.86 34.76 -35.57
N LYS A 217 2.55 34.60 -35.37
CA LYS A 217 1.56 35.69 -35.56
C LYS A 217 1.55 36.70 -34.42
N ALA A 218 1.73 36.27 -33.17
CA ALA A 218 1.73 37.14 -31.98
C ALA A 218 3.09 37.83 -31.72
N MET A 219 4.21 37.22 -32.14
CA MET A 219 5.57 37.76 -32.00
C MET A 219 5.92 38.88 -32.98
N ALA A 220 4.99 39.34 -33.84
CA ALA A 220 5.22 40.52 -34.66
C ALA A 220 5.43 41.81 -33.82
N SER A 221 5.15 41.79 -32.51
CA SER A 221 5.30 42.97 -31.63
C SER A 221 5.93 42.74 -30.24
N LYS A 222 6.27 41.51 -29.81
CA LYS A 222 6.84 41.26 -28.45
C LYS A 222 7.81 40.08 -28.35
N ASP A 223 8.69 40.21 -27.36
CA ASP A 223 9.84 39.35 -27.02
C ASP A 223 9.49 37.85 -26.95
N PRO A 224 10.23 36.96 -27.66
CA PRO A 224 9.88 35.55 -27.83
C PRO A 224 9.67 34.70 -26.57
N ARG A 225 10.26 35.14 -25.46
CA ARG A 225 10.26 34.42 -24.19
C ARG A 225 8.99 34.61 -23.37
N LEU A 226 8.12 35.57 -23.74
CA LEU A 226 6.91 35.92 -23.01
C LEU A 226 5.67 35.13 -23.43
N PHE A 227 5.73 34.35 -24.52
CA PHE A 227 4.58 33.60 -25.00
C PHE A 227 4.43 32.27 -24.22
N ASN A 228 3.45 32.22 -23.32
CA ASN A 228 3.02 31.03 -22.61
C ASN A 228 1.70 30.50 -23.21
N PRO A 229 1.70 29.32 -23.87
CA PRO A 229 0.48 28.73 -24.42
C PRO A 229 -0.54 28.31 -23.35
N ALA A 230 -0.12 28.13 -22.09
CA ALA A 230 -1.03 27.83 -20.97
C ALA A 230 -1.86 29.04 -20.52
N THR A 231 -1.51 30.26 -20.92
CA THR A 231 -2.28 31.48 -20.66
C THR A 231 -3.17 31.89 -21.83
N ALA A 232 -3.17 31.12 -22.93
CA ALA A 232 -4.02 31.39 -24.07
C ALA A 232 -5.49 31.04 -23.72
N GLY A 233 -6.30 32.08 -23.51
CA GLY A 233 -7.68 31.96 -23.03
C GLY A 233 -7.93 32.60 -21.66
N GLU A 234 -6.88 32.99 -20.92
CA GLU A 234 -7.04 33.85 -19.74
C GLU A 234 -7.30 35.30 -20.17
N ASP A 235 -8.48 35.82 -19.85
CA ASP A 235 -8.83 37.22 -20.09
C ASP A 235 -8.21 38.11 -18.99
N PHE A 236 -6.99 38.59 -19.22
CA PHE A 236 -6.26 39.46 -18.29
C PHE A 236 -6.88 40.85 -18.12
N SER A 237 -7.95 41.18 -18.87
CA SER A 237 -8.66 42.46 -18.74
C SER A 237 -9.30 42.64 -17.36
N LYS A 238 -9.60 41.55 -16.64
CA LYS A 238 -10.26 41.59 -15.32
C LYS A 238 -9.32 41.78 -14.12
N LYS A 239 -7.99 41.76 -14.30
CA LYS A 239 -7.03 41.89 -13.19
C LYS A 239 -6.59 43.33 -12.87
N LYS A 240 -7.21 44.34 -13.48
CA LYS A 240 -6.87 45.77 -13.29
C LYS A 240 -7.83 46.55 -12.38
N GLN A 241 -8.61 45.87 -11.54
CA GLN A 241 -9.44 46.51 -10.50
C GLN A 241 -9.23 45.81 -9.16
N SER A 242 -8.07 46.04 -8.54
CA SER A 242 -7.89 46.05 -7.08
C SER A 242 -6.74 46.98 -6.74
#